data_AF-A0A2E0KIA0-F1
#
_entry.id   AF-A0A2E0KIA0-F1
#
_cell.length_a   1.000
_cell.length_b   1.000
_cell.length_c   1.000
_cell.angle_alpha   90.00
_cell.angle_beta   90.00
_cell.angle_gamma   90.00
#
_symmetry.space_group_name_H-M   'P 1'
#
loop_
_entity.id
_entity.type
_entity.pdbx_description
1 polymer ?
#
loop_
_entity_poly.entity_id
_entity_poly.type
_entity_poly.pdbx_seq_one_letter_code
_entity_poly.pdbx_strand_id
1 'polypeptide(L)' 'MDSVQAANDAWFQQAAADQIKGERMARAELLNGRVAMLGFVIGVLTEALTGHGILSQISFGVLGLN' A
#
# COMPACT_ATOMS: atom_id res chain seq x y z
N MET A 1 23.62 37.36 12.26
CA MET A 1 22.38 37.64 11.51
C MET A 1 22.03 36.49 10.56
N ASP A 2 22.96 35.57 10.28
CA ASP A 2 22.78 34.46 9.32
C ASP A 2 22.02 33.24 9.87
N SER A 3 22.04 33.01 11.19
CA SER A 3 21.36 31.87 11.83
C SER A 3 19.84 31.99 11.83
N VAL A 4 19.30 33.21 11.88
CA VAL A 4 17.85 33.47 11.84
C VAL A 4 17.30 33.27 10.43
N GLN A 5 18.07 33.66 9.41
CA GLN A 5 17.73 33.45 8.00
C GLN A 5 17.69 31.95 7.68
N ALA A 6 18.71 31.19 8.11
CA ALA A 6 18.78 29.74 7.94
C ALA A 6 17.61 29.00 8.62
N ALA A 7 17.17 29.46 9.79
CA ALA A 7 16.02 28.89 10.50
C ALA A 7 14.70 29.13 9.76
N ASN A 8 14.51 30.31 9.17
CA ASN A 8 13.36 30.60 8.32
C ASN A 8 13.34 29.71 7.06
N ASP A 9 14.47 29.60 6.35
CA ASP A 9 14.57 28.79 5.13
C ASP A 9 14.28 27.30 5.38
N ALA A 10 14.76 26.77 6.51
CA ALA A 10 14.48 25.39 6.91
C ALA A 10 12.99 25.14 7.18
N TRP A 11 12.28 26.09 7.79
CA TRP A 11 10.84 25.97 8.06
C TRP A 11 10.02 25.94 6.76
N PHE A 12 10.35 26.80 5.80
CA PHE A 12 9.69 26.80 4.48
C PHE A 12 9.96 25.50 3.70
N GLN A 13 11.19 25.01 3.74
CA GLN A 13 11.55 23.75 3.08
C GLN A 13 10.84 22.55 3.71
N GLN A 14 10.73 22.51 5.04
CA GLN A 14 10.01 21.47 5.77
C GLN A 14 8.52 21.49 5.45
N ALA A 15 7.88 22.66 5.47
CA ALA A 15 6.46 22.81 5.15
C ALA A 15 6.13 22.39 3.71
N ALA A 16 7.01 22.73 2.75
CA ALA A 16 6.88 22.29 1.37
C ALA A 16 7.08 20.77 1.22
N ALA A 17 8.06 20.19 1.94
CA ALA A 17 8.33 18.76 1.92
C ALA A 17 7.16 17.92 2.48
N ASP A 18 6.53 18.38 3.57
CA ASP A 18 5.38 17.71 4.16
C ASP A 18 4.14 17.76 3.26
N GLN A 19 3.91 18.87 2.54
CA GLN A 19 2.83 18.96 1.55
C GLN A 19 3.02 17.96 0.40
N ILE A 20 4.21 17.90 -0.19
CA ILE A 20 4.51 16.97 -1.29
C ILE A 20 4.38 15.51 -0.83
N LYS A 21 4.77 15.23 0.42
CA LYS A 21 4.67 13.89 1.00
C LYS A 21 3.21 13.50 1.22
N GLY A 22 2.38 14.40 1.76
CA GLY A 22 0.96 14.16 2.02
C GLY A 22 0.19 13.75 0.76
N GLU A 23 0.39 14.47 -0.36
CA GLU A 23 -0.27 14.15 -1.64
C GLU A 23 0.12 12.76 -2.17
N ARG A 24 1.40 12.38 -2.02
CA ARG A 24 1.89 11.05 -2.43
C ARG A 24 1.30 9.94 -1.57
N MET A 25 1.14 10.16 -0.27
CA MET A 25 0.56 9.19 0.65
C MET A 25 -0.94 8.98 0.37
N ALA A 26 -1.72 10.04 0.17
CA ALA A 26 -3.14 9.93 -0.16
C ALA A 26 -3.36 9.13 -1.46
N ARG A 27 -2.51 9.34 -2.47
CA ARG A 27 -2.55 8.55 -3.71
C ARG A 27 -2.19 7.09 -3.47
N ALA A 28 -1.18 6.82 -2.64
CA ALA A 28 -0.78 5.47 -2.28
C ALA A 28 -1.87 4.72 -1.50
N GLU A 29 -2.57 5.39 -0.58
CA GLU A 29 -3.70 4.84 0.18
C GLU A 29 -4.84 4.40 -0.74
N LEU A 30 -5.24 5.25 -1.69
CA LEU A 30 -6.28 4.92 -2.66
C LEU A 30 -5.89 3.77 -3.58
N LEU A 31 -4.62 3.71 -4.02
CA LEU A 31 -4.11 2.61 -4.84
C LEU A 31 -4.09 1.31 -4.04
N ASN A 32 -3.57 1.33 -2.82
CA ASN A 32 -3.53 0.17 -1.93
C ASN A 32 -4.95 -0.36 -1.64
N GLY A 33 -5.90 0.54 -1.36
CA GLY A 33 -7.30 0.17 -1.15
C GLY A 33 -7.93 -0.53 -2.36
N ARG A 34 -7.70 -0.03 -3.57
CA ARG A 34 -8.21 -0.65 -4.81
C ARG A 34 -7.58 -2.01 -5.07
N VAL A 35 -6.27 -2.12 -4.90
CA VAL A 35 -5.55 -3.39 -5.06
C VAL A 35 -6.06 -4.42 -4.04
N ALA A 36 -6.29 -4.01 -2.79
CA ALA A 36 -6.85 -4.88 -1.77
C ALA A 36 -8.26 -5.38 -2.10
N MET A 37 -9.15 -4.47 -2.57
CA MET A 37 -10.50 -4.86 -3.00
C MET A 37 -10.46 -5.83 -4.18
N LEU A 38 -9.60 -5.60 -5.17
CA LEU A 38 -9.42 -6.52 -6.30
C LEU A 38 -8.86 -7.87 -5.85
N GLY A 39 -7.85 -7.88 -4.97
CA GLY A 39 -7.30 -9.11 -4.42
C GLY A 39 -8.33 -9.94 -3.67
N PHE A 40 -9.21 -9.29 -2.90
CA PHE A 40 -10.32 -9.96 -2.22
C PHE A 40 -11.34 -10.54 -3.21
N VAL A 41 -11.78 -9.75 -4.20
CA VAL A 41 -12.75 -10.22 -5.21
C VAL A 41 -12.20 -11.38 -6.02
N ILE A 42 -10.95 -11.27 -6.48
CA ILE A 42 -10.26 -12.36 -7.18
C ILE A 42 -10.17 -13.57 -6.27
N GLY A 43 -9.83 -13.39 -4.99
CA GLY A 43 -9.74 -14.48 -4.03
C GLY A 43 -11.04 -15.27 -3.88
N VAL A 44 -12.16 -14.55 -3.71
CA VAL A 44 -13.50 -15.15 -3.63
C VAL A 44 -13.89 -15.82 -4.96
N LEU A 45 -13.61 -15.20 -6.09
CA LEU A 45 -13.92 -15.77 -7.41
C LEU A 45 -13.13 -17.06 -7.67
N THR A 46 -11.85 -17.09 -7.33
CA THR A 46 -11.01 -18.29 -7.49
C THR A 46 -11.48 -19.43 -6.58
N GLU A 47 -11.89 -19.13 -5.34
CA GLU A 47 -12.51 -20.12 -4.45
C GLU A 47 -13.83 -20.65 -5.02
N ALA A 48 -14.69 -19.78 -5.54
CA ALA A 48 -15.96 -20.17 -6.15
C ALA A 48 -15.80 -21.02 -7.42
N LEU A 49 -14.82 -20.71 -8.27
CA LEU A 49 -14.57 -21.44 -9.51
C LEU A 49 -13.88 -22.79 -9.28
N THR A 50 -13.00 -22.88 -8.29
CA THR A 50 -12.21 -24.11 -8.08
C THR A 50 -12.83 -25.06 -7.04
N GLY A 51 -13.82 -24.59 -6.27
CA GLY A 51 -14.50 -25.37 -5.23
C GLY A 51 -13.63 -25.76 -4.04
N HIS A 52 -12.35 -25.36 -4.06
CA HIS A 52 -11.36 -25.54 -3.02
C HIS A 52 -10.82 -24.15 -2.71
N GLY A 53 -10.94 -23.68 -1.46
CA GLY A 53 -10.46 -22.36 -1.07
C GLY A 53 -8.99 -22.17 -1.44
N ILE A 54 -8.58 -20.93 -1.75
CA ILE A 54 -7.18 -20.58 -2.06
C ILE A 54 -6.20 -21.10 -1.01
N LEU A 55 -6.63 -21.20 0.26
CA LEU A 55 -5.86 -21.85 1.33
C LEU A 55 -5.51 -23.31 1.03
N SER A 56 -6.43 -24.07 0.42
CA SER A 56 -6.17 -25.45 0.02
C SER A 56 -5.11 -25.51 -1.08
N GLN A 57 -5.12 -24.62 -2.08
CA GLN A 57 -4.14 -24.64 -3.16
C GLN A 57 -2.77 -24.10 -2.76
N ILE A 58 -2.70 -23.10 -1.88
CA ILE A 58 -1.41 -22.65 -1.33
C ILE A 58 -0.88 -23.69 -0.31
N SER A 59 -1.74 -24.28 0.52
CA SER A 59 -1.32 -25.37 1.43
C SER A 59 -0.90 -26.64 0.69
N PHE A 60 -1.50 -26.98 -0.44
CA PHE A 60 -1.09 -28.17 -1.22
C PHE A 60 0.06 -27.84 -2.19
N GLY A 61 0.01 -26.68 -2.85
CA GLY A 61 0.95 -26.29 -3.90
C GLY A 61 2.23 -25.61 -3.42
N VAL A 62 2.20 -24.85 -2.32
CA VAL A 62 3.41 -24.23 -1.72
C VAL A 62 4.02 -25.10 -0.62
N LEU A 63 3.22 -25.85 0.15
CA LEU A 63 3.72 -26.69 1.25
C LEU A 63 3.91 -28.17 0.90
N GLY A 64 3.43 -28.66 -0.25
CA GLY A 64 3.84 -29.95 -0.81
C GLY A 64 3.83 -31.14 0.16
N LEU A 65 2.74 -31.32 0.91
CA LEU A 65 2.54 -32.54 1.71
C LEU A 65 1.55 -33.45 0.96
N ASN A 66 2.00 -34.68 0.72
CA ASN A 66 1.40 -35.74 -0.11
C ASN A 66 -0.10 -35.97 0.12
#